data_AF-C1CX05-F1
#
_entry.id   AF-C1CX05-F1
#
_cell.length_a   1.000
_cell.length_b   1.000
_cell.length_c   1.000
_cell.angle_alpha   90.00
_cell.angle_beta   90.00
_cell.angle_gamma   90.00
#
_symmetry.space_group_name_H-M   'P 1'
#
loop_
_entity.id
_entity.type
_entity.pdbx_description
1 polymer ?
#
loop_
_entity_poly.entity_id
_entity_poly.type
_entity_poly.pdbx_seq_one_letter_code
_entity_poly.pdbx_strand_id
1 'polypeptide(L)'
;MRGSAMLTTLPIMSLRRLRAWAVLCLLAALLLYGICFLDTVLAGHSVTDTDPFPYASADAVRYELRGMRYLYQGSLLTGPHLGYPLVLSVLAVNTALLWGARSWGAPVKQMLHVSVAALLVTLGLGWPMLAIAQKQHNTLLSRSPQHGASVRASPAVLHVRQCVKRQTEGPCLHATTLNFPNPTAWGLAGLLLTGLAGLQRRGTHPVRVSRPA
;
A
#
# COMPACT_ATOMS: atom_id res chain seq x y z
N MET A 1 -38.50 -30.92 -25.11
CA MET A 1 -37.25 -30.19 -25.42
C MET A 1 -36.51 -29.93 -24.13
N ARG A 2 -35.52 -30.78 -23.77
CA ARG A 2 -34.68 -30.61 -22.57
C ARG A 2 -33.43 -29.84 -22.99
N GLY A 3 -33.25 -28.63 -22.46
CA GLY A 3 -32.06 -27.83 -22.68
C GLY A 3 -30.85 -28.49 -22.02
N SER A 4 -29.94 -29.00 -22.84
CA SER A 4 -28.62 -29.44 -22.38
C SER A 4 -27.91 -28.25 -21.74
N ALA A 5 -27.75 -28.29 -20.42
CA ALA A 5 -26.87 -27.39 -19.70
C ALA A 5 -25.45 -27.62 -20.22
N MET A 6 -25.00 -26.72 -21.06
CA MET A 6 -23.65 -26.66 -21.58
C MET A 6 -22.73 -26.37 -20.38
N LEU A 7 -22.24 -27.43 -19.72
CA LEU A 7 -21.14 -27.32 -18.78
C LEU A 7 -19.95 -26.78 -19.58
N THR A 8 -19.73 -25.48 -19.50
CA THR A 8 -18.48 -24.85 -19.90
C THR A 8 -17.41 -25.35 -18.95
N THR A 9 -16.84 -26.50 -19.29
CA THR A 9 -15.62 -27.04 -18.74
C THR A 9 -14.51 -26.04 -19.05
N LEU A 10 -14.19 -25.20 -18.06
CA LEU A 10 -12.94 -24.45 -18.09
C LEU A 10 -11.81 -25.47 -18.26
N PRO A 11 -10.97 -25.36 -19.30
CA PRO A 11 -9.91 -26.33 -19.55
C PRO A 11 -9.04 -26.43 -18.30
N ILE A 12 -8.71 -27.63 -17.85
CA ILE A 12 -7.96 -27.90 -16.59
C ILE A 12 -6.65 -27.09 -16.50
N MET A 13 -6.05 -26.74 -17.64
CA MET A 13 -4.90 -25.83 -17.75
C MET A 13 -5.17 -24.40 -17.23
N SER A 14 -6.38 -23.85 -17.36
CA SER A 14 -6.71 -22.50 -16.93
C SER A 14 -6.79 -22.37 -15.41
N LEU A 15 -7.21 -23.43 -14.70
CA LEU A 15 -7.33 -23.41 -13.25
C LEU A 15 -5.96 -23.42 -12.54
N ARG A 16 -5.00 -24.20 -13.05
CA ARG A 16 -3.63 -24.20 -12.52
C ARG A 16 -2.95 -22.85 -12.71
N ARG A 17 -3.12 -22.25 -13.90
CA ARG A 17 -2.62 -20.90 -14.22
C ARG A 17 -3.25 -19.84 -13.32
N LEU A 18 -4.56 -19.91 -13.07
CA LEU A 18 -5.26 -18.99 -12.17
C LEU A 18 -4.74 -19.09 -10.74
N ARG A 19 -4.56 -20.30 -10.21
CA ARG A 19 -4.01 -20.50 -8.86
C ARG A 19 -2.58 -20.00 -8.75
N ALA A 20 -1.74 -20.27 -9.76
CA ALA A 20 -0.38 -19.74 -9.80
C ALA A 20 -0.38 -18.20 -9.78
N TRP A 21 -1.24 -17.57 -10.59
CA TRP A 21 -1.40 -16.11 -10.58
C TRP A 21 -1.88 -15.60 -9.21
N ALA A 22 -2.89 -16.23 -8.61
CA ALA A 22 -3.38 -15.87 -7.29
C ALA A 22 -2.28 -15.94 -6.22
N VAL A 23 -1.44 -16.98 -6.25
CA VAL A 23 -0.26 -17.10 -5.37
C VAL A 23 0.76 -16.01 -5.68
N LEU A 24 1.01 -15.69 -6.95
CA LEU A 24 1.89 -14.59 -7.33
C LEU A 24 1.39 -13.24 -6.79
N CYS A 25 0.08 -12.98 -6.78
CA CYS A 25 -0.48 -11.76 -6.16
C CYS A 25 -0.17 -11.71 -4.65
N LEU A 26 -0.30 -12.83 -3.93
CA LEU A 26 0.02 -12.91 -2.50
C LEU A 26 1.51 -12.68 -2.23
N LEU A 27 2.38 -13.33 -3.01
CA LEU A 27 3.83 -13.17 -2.91
C LEU A 27 4.25 -11.74 -3.26
N ALA A 28 3.68 -11.16 -4.33
CA ALA A 28 3.95 -9.78 -4.72
C ALA A 28 3.56 -8.80 -3.60
N ALA A 29 2.42 -9.00 -2.94
CA ALA A 29 2.02 -8.15 -1.82
C ALA A 29 3.00 -8.25 -0.63
N LEU A 30 3.47 -9.46 -0.29
CA LEU A 30 4.47 -9.64 0.78
C LEU A 30 5.82 -8.98 0.42
N LEU A 31 6.29 -9.17 -0.81
CA LEU A 31 7.54 -8.57 -1.29
C LEU A 31 7.44 -7.04 -1.32
N LEU A 32 6.33 -6.50 -1.83
CA LEU A 32 6.09 -5.06 -1.86
C LEU A 32 5.97 -4.48 -0.45
N TYR A 33 5.36 -5.20 0.50
CA TYR A 33 5.37 -4.80 1.90
C TYR A 33 6.80 -4.67 2.44
N GLY A 34 7.66 -5.66 2.18
CA GLY A 34 9.07 -5.63 2.58
C GLY A 34 9.85 -4.49 1.94
N ILE A 35 9.67 -4.25 0.63
CA ILE A 35 10.29 -3.13 -0.09
C ILE A 35 9.83 -1.79 0.50
N CYS A 36 8.52 -1.62 0.69
CA CYS A 36 7.98 -0.40 1.28
C CYS A 36 8.46 -0.21 2.72
N PHE A 37 8.62 -1.30 3.49
CA PHE A 37 9.14 -1.23 4.84
C PHE A 37 10.58 -0.71 4.85
N LEU A 38 11.45 -1.29 4.01
CA LEU A 38 12.84 -0.84 3.87
C LEU A 38 12.92 0.61 3.39
N ASP A 39 12.13 0.97 2.38
CA ASP A 39 12.03 2.35 1.87
C ASP A 39 11.64 3.33 3.00
N THR A 40 10.73 2.92 3.89
CA THR A 40 10.32 3.73 5.05
C THR A 40 11.29 3.72 6.23
N VAL A 41 12.08 2.67 6.43
CA VAL A 41 13.13 2.63 7.46
C VAL A 41 14.29 3.54 7.09
N LEU A 42 14.61 3.63 5.80
CA LEU A 42 15.64 4.52 5.27
C LEU A 42 15.13 5.96 5.07
N ALA A 43 13.81 6.14 5.02
CA ALA A 43 13.18 7.45 4.91
C ALA A 43 13.47 8.34 6.12
N GLY A 44 14.09 9.50 5.87
CA GLY A 44 14.38 10.49 6.91
C GLY A 44 15.65 10.24 7.73
N HIS A 45 16.49 9.28 7.33
CA HIS A 45 17.80 9.05 7.95
C HIS A 45 18.92 9.23 6.93
N SER A 46 19.91 10.06 7.28
CA SER A 46 21.23 9.98 6.66
C SER A 46 22.06 8.94 7.42
N VAL A 47 22.60 7.96 6.71
CA VAL A 47 23.41 6.87 7.28
C VAL A 47 24.85 6.90 6.77
N THR A 48 25.24 7.95 6.06
CA THR A 48 26.56 8.05 5.41
C THR A 48 27.28 9.34 5.80
N ASP A 49 28.61 9.26 5.92
CA ASP A 49 29.48 10.42 6.16
C ASP A 49 29.51 11.40 4.97
N THR A 50 29.05 10.95 3.79
CA THR A 50 29.09 11.69 2.53
C THR A 50 27.82 12.49 2.24
N ASP A 51 26.77 12.30 3.05
CA ASP A 51 25.53 13.04 2.88
C ASP A 51 25.72 14.51 3.28
N PRO A 52 24.95 15.45 2.69
CA PRO A 52 25.00 16.86 3.06
C PRO A 52 24.67 17.12 4.54
N PHE A 53 24.05 16.14 5.21
CA PHE A 53 23.72 16.17 6.64
C PHE A 53 24.01 14.80 7.29
N PRO A 54 25.29 14.46 7.56
CA PRO A 54 25.67 13.15 8.04
C PRO A 54 25.05 12.84 9.40
N TYR A 55 24.47 11.64 9.55
CA TYR A 55 23.78 11.17 10.76
C TYR A 55 22.62 12.07 11.25
N ALA A 56 22.14 13.00 10.41
CA ALA A 56 21.02 13.84 10.79
C ALA A 56 19.77 12.97 11.00
N SER A 57 19.27 12.97 12.24
CA SER A 57 17.96 12.45 12.57
C SER A 57 16.89 13.40 12.03
N ALA A 58 15.73 12.86 11.68
CA ALA A 58 14.61 13.58 11.05
C ALA A 58 13.98 14.73 11.89
N ASP A 59 14.65 15.20 12.93
CA ASP A 59 14.10 16.04 14.00
C ASP A 59 13.77 17.49 13.56
N ALA A 60 14.11 17.86 12.32
CA ALA A 60 13.78 19.15 11.71
C ALA A 60 13.28 19.04 10.25
N VAL A 61 12.71 17.90 9.87
CA VAL A 61 12.44 17.60 8.46
C VAL A 61 11.05 18.07 8.02
N ARG A 62 10.97 19.03 7.09
CA ARG A 62 9.71 19.36 6.40
C ARG A 62 9.41 18.24 5.40
N TYR A 63 8.18 17.73 5.44
CA TYR A 63 7.79 16.57 4.67
C TYR A 63 6.97 16.98 3.44
N GLU A 64 7.39 16.55 2.26
CA GLU A 64 6.67 16.81 1.01
C GLU A 64 6.14 15.49 0.43
N LEU A 65 4.94 15.08 0.85
CA LEU A 65 4.29 13.84 0.39
C LEU A 65 3.88 13.88 -1.08
N ARG A 66 3.59 15.07 -1.65
CA ARG A 66 3.42 15.21 -3.11
C ARG A 66 4.70 14.87 -3.88
N GLY A 67 5.86 14.95 -3.23
CA GLY A 67 7.18 14.69 -3.83
C GLY A 67 7.88 13.44 -3.30
N MET A 68 7.32 12.74 -2.31
CA MET A 68 7.94 11.58 -1.64
C MET A 68 9.36 11.91 -1.15
N ARG A 69 9.56 13.13 -0.65
CA ARG A 69 10.86 13.68 -0.28
C ARG A 69 10.84 14.18 1.17
N TYR A 70 11.98 14.07 1.82
CA TYR A 70 12.24 14.58 3.15
C TYR A 70 13.25 15.73 3.01
N LEU A 71 12.91 16.90 3.54
CA LEU A 71 13.76 18.09 3.46
C LEU A 71 14.29 18.45 4.85
N TYR A 72 15.60 18.61 5.02
CA TYR A 72 16.22 19.14 6.24
C TYR A 72 16.68 20.59 5.98
N GLN A 73 16.21 21.54 6.79
CA GLN A 73 16.53 22.98 6.66
C GLN A 73 16.27 23.58 5.26
N GLY A 74 15.31 23.03 4.51
CA GLY A 74 15.00 23.47 3.15
C GLY A 74 15.80 22.77 2.04
N SER A 75 16.78 21.94 2.39
CA SER A 75 17.55 21.11 1.47
C SER A 75 17.03 19.67 1.47
N LEU A 76 17.18 18.96 0.35
CA LEU A 76 16.79 17.55 0.26
C LEU A 76 17.66 16.68 1.17
N LEU A 77 17.03 15.91 2.06
CA LEU A 77 17.66 14.93 2.93
C LEU A 77 17.57 13.53 2.33
N THR A 78 16.37 13.05 2.00
CA THR A 78 16.14 11.71 1.40
C THR A 78 14.97 11.72 0.42
N GLY A 79 14.96 10.77 -0.53
CA GLY A 79 13.92 10.57 -1.54
C GLY A 79 14.37 10.79 -2.99
N PRO A 80 13.51 10.55 -3.99
CA PRO A 80 12.09 10.19 -3.86
C PRO A 80 11.87 8.75 -3.38
N HIS A 81 11.01 8.57 -2.39
CA HIS A 81 10.56 7.26 -1.93
C HIS A 81 9.58 6.66 -2.93
N LEU A 82 9.79 5.41 -3.36
CA LEU A 82 9.08 4.84 -4.50
C LEU A 82 7.98 3.85 -4.08
N GLY A 83 7.78 3.59 -2.79
CA GLY A 83 6.82 2.58 -2.32
C GLY A 83 5.40 2.75 -2.87
N TYR A 84 4.82 3.95 -2.74
CA TYR A 84 3.46 4.23 -3.24
C TYR A 84 3.31 4.10 -4.77
N PRO A 85 4.13 4.76 -5.62
CA PRO A 85 4.02 4.62 -7.07
C PRO A 85 4.35 3.21 -7.55
N LEU A 86 5.24 2.49 -6.86
CA LEU A 86 5.54 1.08 -7.18
C LEU A 86 4.31 0.20 -6.95
N VAL A 87 3.68 0.28 -5.77
CA VAL A 87 2.46 -0.49 -5.46
C VAL A 87 1.34 -0.16 -6.44
N LEU A 88 1.15 1.12 -6.77
CA LEU A 88 0.15 1.56 -7.74
C LEU A 88 0.43 0.99 -9.14
N SER A 89 1.70 1.00 -9.57
CA SER A 89 2.11 0.45 -10.87
C SER A 89 1.87 -1.06 -10.95
N VAL A 90 2.21 -1.81 -9.89
CA VAL A 90 1.95 -3.26 -9.83
C VAL A 90 0.45 -3.54 -9.86
N LEU A 91 -0.36 -2.79 -9.14
CA LEU A 91 -1.83 -2.91 -9.20
C LEU A 91 -2.37 -2.61 -10.60
N ALA A 92 -1.88 -1.56 -11.26
CA ALA A 92 -2.30 -1.20 -12.61
C ALA A 92 -1.95 -2.30 -13.61
N VAL A 93 -0.72 -2.82 -13.57
CA VAL A 93 -0.27 -3.93 -14.42
C VAL A 93 -1.10 -5.18 -14.15
N ASN A 94 -1.29 -5.57 -12.88
CA ASN A 94 -2.11 -6.73 -12.53
C ASN A 94 -3.56 -6.59 -13.03
N THR A 95 -4.14 -5.41 -12.88
CA THR A 95 -5.49 -5.09 -13.37
C THR A 95 -5.57 -5.19 -14.89
N ALA A 96 -4.60 -4.65 -15.61
CA ALA A 96 -4.53 -4.71 -17.08
C ALA A 96 -4.40 -6.16 -17.59
N LEU A 97 -3.56 -6.97 -16.94
CA LEU A 97 -3.41 -8.38 -17.27
C LEU A 97 -4.71 -9.15 -17.02
N LEU A 98 -5.36 -8.95 -15.86
CA LEU A 98 -6.65 -9.58 -15.53
C LEU A 98 -7.75 -9.14 -16.51
N TRP A 99 -7.72 -7.89 -16.97
CA TRP A 99 -8.63 -7.39 -18.00
C TRP A 99 -8.43 -8.12 -19.33
N GLY A 100 -7.18 -8.31 -19.76
CA GLY A 100 -6.86 -9.12 -20.95
C GLY A 100 -7.35 -10.57 -20.83
N ALA A 101 -7.30 -11.14 -19.61
CA ALA A 101 -7.77 -12.49 -19.32
C ALA A 101 -9.27 -12.57 -18.95
N ARG A 102 -10.06 -11.50 -19.07
CA ARG A 102 -11.46 -11.44 -18.59
C ARG A 102 -12.41 -12.50 -19.18
N SER A 103 -12.05 -13.09 -20.32
CA SER A 103 -12.78 -14.18 -20.97
C SER A 103 -12.52 -15.56 -20.36
N TRP A 104 -11.54 -15.71 -19.46
CA TRP A 104 -11.12 -16.98 -18.86
C TRP A 104 -12.05 -17.48 -17.73
N GLY A 105 -13.22 -16.87 -17.56
CA GLY A 105 -14.28 -17.33 -16.66
C GLY A 105 -14.55 -16.43 -15.46
N ALA A 106 -15.53 -16.83 -14.66
CA ALA A 106 -16.00 -16.07 -13.50
C ALA A 106 -14.92 -15.78 -12.43
N PRO A 107 -13.97 -16.69 -12.13
CA PRO A 107 -12.92 -16.41 -11.14
C PRO A 107 -12.01 -15.23 -11.54
N VAL A 108 -11.62 -15.14 -12.81
CA VAL A 108 -10.81 -14.00 -13.30
C VAL A 108 -11.59 -12.70 -13.20
N LYS A 109 -12.88 -12.70 -13.54
CA LYS A 109 -13.74 -11.52 -13.38
C LYS A 109 -13.83 -11.06 -11.93
N GLN A 110 -13.90 -12.00 -10.98
CA GLN A 110 -13.90 -11.69 -9.55
C GLN A 110 -12.57 -11.05 -9.12
N MET A 111 -11.43 -11.65 -9.49
CA MET A 111 -10.11 -11.07 -9.25
C MET A 111 -10.00 -9.67 -9.87
N LEU A 112 -10.47 -9.50 -11.11
CA LEU A 112 -10.47 -8.23 -11.81
C LEU A 112 -11.30 -7.16 -11.07
N HIS A 113 -12.52 -7.48 -10.62
CA HIS A 113 -13.33 -6.53 -9.87
C HIS A 113 -12.66 -6.07 -8.59
N VAL A 114 -12.03 -6.99 -7.84
CA VAL A 114 -11.28 -6.65 -6.62
C VAL A 114 -10.06 -5.79 -6.95
N SER A 115 -9.30 -6.15 -8.00
CA SER A 115 -8.12 -5.41 -8.44
C SER A 115 -8.48 -4.00 -8.92
N VAL A 116 -9.56 -3.83 -9.66
CA VAL A 116 -10.09 -2.52 -10.10
C VAL A 116 -10.52 -1.69 -8.89
N ALA A 117 -11.30 -2.27 -7.97
CA ALA A 117 -11.74 -1.55 -6.77
C ALA A 117 -10.54 -1.09 -5.92
N ALA A 118 -9.55 -1.96 -5.73
CA ALA A 118 -8.31 -1.64 -5.05
C ALA A 118 -7.53 -0.51 -5.75
N LEU A 119 -7.40 -0.58 -7.08
CA LEU A 119 -6.73 0.46 -7.87
C LEU A 119 -7.44 1.81 -7.73
N LEU A 120 -8.77 1.84 -7.82
CA LEU A 120 -9.57 3.07 -7.68
C LEU A 120 -9.49 3.66 -6.28
N VAL A 121 -9.56 2.83 -5.23
CA VAL A 121 -9.41 3.28 -3.85
C VAL A 121 -8.00 3.82 -3.61
N THR A 122 -6.99 3.09 -4.04
CA THR A 122 -5.59 3.48 -3.86
C THR A 122 -5.29 4.78 -4.60
N LEU A 123 -5.65 4.88 -5.89
CA LEU A 123 -5.44 6.08 -6.69
C LEU A 123 -6.29 7.26 -6.22
N GLY A 124 -7.60 7.03 -6.06
CA GLY A 124 -8.60 8.07 -5.83
C GLY A 124 -8.58 8.65 -4.42
N LEU A 125 -8.39 7.80 -3.40
CA LEU A 125 -8.29 8.26 -2.02
C LEU A 125 -6.85 8.46 -1.56
N GLY A 126 -5.88 7.77 -2.19
CA GLY A 126 -4.48 7.85 -1.76
C GLY A 126 -3.90 9.24 -1.93
N TRP A 127 -4.09 9.87 -3.09
CA TRP A 127 -3.53 11.20 -3.33
C TRP A 127 -4.12 12.29 -2.41
N PRO A 128 -5.46 12.40 -2.23
CA PRO A 128 -6.04 13.30 -1.24
C PRO A 128 -5.54 13.03 0.19
N MET A 129 -5.43 11.75 0.58
CA MET A 129 -4.92 11.36 1.89
C MET A 129 -3.50 11.86 2.13
N LEU A 130 -2.60 11.66 1.15
CA LEU A 130 -1.22 12.16 1.20
C LEU A 130 -1.19 13.69 1.29
N ALA A 131 -2.05 14.40 0.57
CA ALA A 131 -2.13 15.86 0.63
C ALA A 131 -2.61 16.37 2.01
N ILE A 132 -3.61 15.73 2.60
CA ILE A 132 -4.10 16.05 3.96
C ILE A 132 -3.00 15.76 4.99
N ALA A 133 -2.37 14.58 4.90
CA ALA A 133 -1.28 14.21 5.79
C ALA A 133 -0.12 15.22 5.70
N GLN A 134 0.24 15.66 4.49
CA GLN A 134 1.28 16.69 4.30
C GLN A 134 0.91 17.99 4.98
N LYS A 135 -0.31 18.47 4.77
CA LYS A 135 -0.77 19.73 5.35
C LYS A 135 -0.72 19.66 6.88
N GLN A 136 -1.22 18.59 7.47
CA GLN A 136 -1.29 18.41 8.92
C GLN A 136 0.10 18.22 9.54
N HIS A 137 0.94 17.39 8.94
CA HIS A 137 2.34 17.20 9.39
C HIS A 137 3.13 18.50 9.34
N ASN A 138 3.09 19.22 8.21
CA ASN A 138 3.82 20.48 8.09
C ASN A 138 3.25 21.58 9.00
N THR A 139 1.95 21.56 9.30
CA THR A 139 1.35 22.47 10.28
C THR A 139 1.85 22.18 11.69
N LEU A 140 1.98 20.92 12.08
CA LEU A 140 2.56 20.56 13.39
C LEU A 140 4.05 20.93 13.46
N LEU A 141 4.82 20.62 12.41
CA LEU A 141 6.25 20.91 12.32
C LEU A 141 6.56 22.42 12.38
N SER A 142 5.73 23.25 11.73
CA SER A 142 5.93 24.72 11.74
C SER A 142 5.65 25.39 13.09
N ARG A 143 4.91 24.76 13.99
CA ARG A 143 4.53 25.32 15.29
C ARG A 143 5.59 25.16 16.38
N SER A 144 6.61 24.33 16.18
CA SER A 144 7.69 24.17 17.17
C SER A 144 9.02 23.80 16.50
N PRO A 145 9.74 24.78 15.91
CA PRO A 145 11.05 24.56 15.32
C PRO A 145 12.14 24.19 16.35
N GLN A 146 11.88 24.40 17.65
CA GLN A 146 12.89 24.32 18.71
C GLN A 146 12.81 23.04 19.58
N HIS A 147 11.76 22.22 19.48
CA HIS A 147 11.56 21.09 20.42
C HIS A 147 11.72 19.69 19.82
N GLY A 148 12.18 19.59 18.56
CA GLY A 148 12.42 18.31 17.89
C GLY A 148 11.12 17.59 17.56
N ALA A 149 10.85 17.45 16.27
CA ALA A 149 9.70 16.73 15.78
C ALA A 149 10.18 15.61 14.87
N SER A 150 9.84 14.37 15.19
CA SER A 150 10.21 13.22 14.38
C SER A 150 9.03 12.79 13.52
N VAL A 151 9.29 12.68 12.22
CA VAL A 151 8.42 12.01 11.26
C VAL A 151 9.00 10.62 11.08
N ARG A 152 8.18 9.57 11.18
CA ARG A 152 8.54 8.31 10.54
C ARG A 152 7.36 7.74 9.77
N ALA A 153 7.69 6.92 8.78
CA ALA A 153 6.72 6.25 7.95
C ALA A 153 6.82 4.75 8.23
N SER A 154 5.71 4.05 8.05
CA SER A 154 5.67 2.61 7.89
C SER A 154 4.77 2.29 6.69
N PRO A 155 4.81 1.05 6.17
CA PRO A 155 3.93 0.65 5.06
C PRO A 155 2.44 0.84 5.37
N ALA A 156 2.06 0.87 6.65
CA ALA A 156 0.68 1.00 7.11
C ALA A 156 0.31 2.41 7.58
N VAL A 157 1.25 3.14 8.21
CA VAL A 157 0.96 4.37 8.94
C VAL A 157 2.07 5.39 8.74
N LEU A 158 1.69 6.62 8.43
CA LEU A 158 2.56 7.80 8.54
C LEU A 158 2.37 8.37 9.95
N HIS A 159 3.46 8.51 10.70
CA HIS A 159 3.40 8.95 12.08
C HIS A 159 4.31 10.15 12.32
N VAL A 160 3.77 11.16 12.98
CA VAL A 160 4.53 12.33 13.43
C VAL A 160 4.42 12.44 14.93
N ARG A 161 5.58 12.55 15.58
CA ARG A 161 5.69 12.77 17.02
C ARG A 161 6.38 14.10 17.25
N GLN A 162 5.69 15.00 17.93
CA GLN A 162 6.20 16.31 18.30
C GLN A 162 6.39 16.36 19.81
N CYS A 163 7.56 16.81 20.28
CA CYS A 163 7.70 17.15 21.68
C CYS A 163 7.13 18.55 21.95
N VAL A 164 6.13 18.64 22.83
CA VAL A 164 5.49 19.91 23.21
C VAL A 164 6.19 20.52 24.42
N LYS A 165 6.66 19.66 25.35
CA LYS A 165 7.36 20.10 26.56
C LYS A 165 8.56 19.18 26.80
N ARG A 166 9.76 19.76 26.82
CA ARG A 166 11.01 19.06 27.13
C ARG A 166 11.58 19.59 28.44
N GLN A 167 12.20 18.72 29.22
CA GLN A 167 13.08 19.17 30.32
C GLN A 167 14.33 19.80 29.70
N THR A 168 14.89 20.85 30.31
CA THR A 168 15.88 21.76 29.71
C THR A 168 17.03 21.06 28.97
N GLU A 169 17.47 19.88 29.44
CA GLU A 169 18.37 18.95 28.74
C GLU A 169 17.97 17.48 28.99
N GLY A 170 16.66 17.18 28.98
CA GLY A 170 16.15 15.87 29.39
C GLY A 170 15.09 15.28 28.45
N PRO A 171 14.43 14.19 28.88
CA PRO A 171 13.44 13.50 28.06
C PRO A 171 12.24 14.41 27.74
N CYS A 172 11.53 14.05 26.68
CA CYS A 172 10.28 14.71 26.34
C CYS A 172 9.22 14.38 27.40
N LEU A 173 8.70 15.40 28.09
CA LEU A 173 7.69 15.25 29.14
C LEU A 173 6.30 15.08 28.52
N HIS A 174 6.01 15.82 27.47
CA HIS A 174 4.75 15.72 26.73
C HIS A 174 4.99 15.69 25.23
N ALA A 175 4.45 14.65 24.58
CA ALA A 175 4.51 14.48 23.14
C ALA A 175 3.10 14.43 22.55
N THR A 176 2.90 15.12 21.44
CA THR A 176 1.71 14.97 20.60
C THR A 176 2.05 14.04 19.46
N THR A 177 1.19 13.05 19.23
CA THR A 177 1.37 12.09 18.15
C THR A 177 0.19 12.20 17.18
N LEU A 178 0.51 12.22 15.89
CA LEU A 178 -0.47 12.20 14.82
C LEU A 178 -0.19 10.99 13.94
N ASN A 179 -1.22 10.19 13.69
CA ASN A 179 -1.14 9.00 12.87
C ASN A 179 -2.09 9.13 11.68
N PHE A 180 -1.58 8.88 10.48
CA PHE A 180 -2.36 8.82 9.26
C PHE A 180 -2.18 7.48 8.54
N PRO A 181 -3.24 6.90 7.97
CA PRO A 181 -3.10 5.73 7.12
C PRO A 181 -2.19 6.03 5.93
N ASN A 182 -1.31 5.07 5.62
CA ASN A 182 -0.48 5.09 4.42
C ASN A 182 -1.25 4.43 3.27
N PRO A 183 -1.53 5.13 2.16
CA PRO A 183 -2.25 4.58 1.01
C PRO A 183 -1.59 3.36 0.37
N THR A 184 -0.27 3.19 0.54
CA THR A 184 0.46 1.99 0.14
C THR A 184 -0.16 0.73 0.76
N ALA A 185 -0.63 0.81 2.01
CA ALA A 185 -1.30 -0.28 2.70
C ALA A 185 -2.58 -0.73 1.99
N TRP A 186 -3.35 0.21 1.44
CA TRP A 186 -4.58 -0.09 0.71
C TRP A 186 -4.27 -0.83 -0.59
N GLY A 187 -3.19 -0.44 -1.28
CA GLY A 187 -2.78 -1.12 -2.48
C GLY A 187 -2.27 -2.54 -2.23
N LEU A 188 -1.50 -2.73 -1.16
CA LEU A 188 -1.05 -4.05 -0.70
C LEU A 188 -2.21 -4.95 -0.28
N ALA A 189 -3.15 -4.41 0.50
CA ALA A 189 -4.38 -5.11 0.87
C ALA A 189 -5.19 -5.50 -0.38
N GLY A 190 -5.28 -4.61 -1.36
CA GLY A 190 -5.91 -4.88 -2.65
C GLY A 190 -5.29 -6.04 -3.42
N LEU A 191 -3.97 -6.12 -3.49
CA LEU A 191 -3.25 -7.25 -4.09
C LEU A 191 -3.50 -8.56 -3.34
N LEU A 192 -3.46 -8.53 -2.00
CA LEU A 192 -3.78 -9.68 -1.16
C LEU A 192 -5.20 -10.18 -1.41
N LEU A 193 -6.19 -9.29 -1.36
CA LEU A 193 -7.59 -9.61 -1.60
C LEU A 193 -7.81 -10.15 -3.02
N THR A 194 -7.09 -9.61 -4.02
CA THR A 194 -7.14 -10.12 -5.39
C THR A 194 -6.61 -11.56 -5.47
N GLY A 195 -5.50 -11.86 -4.79
CA GLY A 195 -4.97 -13.23 -4.67
C GLY A 195 -5.96 -14.17 -3.97
N LEU A 196 -6.51 -13.75 -2.83
CA LEU A 196 -7.50 -14.54 -2.08
C LEU A 196 -8.77 -14.83 -2.90
N ALA A 197 -9.25 -13.84 -3.67
CA ALA A 197 -10.39 -14.02 -4.58
C ALA A 197 -10.10 -15.07 -5.67
N GLY A 198 -8.86 -15.17 -6.14
CA GLY A 198 -8.42 -16.20 -7.10
C GLY A 198 -8.30 -17.61 -6.52
N LEU A 199 -8.07 -17.72 -5.21
CA LEU A 199 -8.00 -19.00 -4.49
C LEU A 199 -9.36 -19.50 -3.99
N GLN A 200 -10.35 -18.61 -3.90
CA GLN A 200 -11.67 -18.93 -3.39
C GLN A 200 -12.34 -19.98 -4.29
N ARG A 201 -12.46 -21.21 -3.78
CA ARG A 201 -13.28 -22.24 -4.45
C ARG A 201 -14.73 -21.82 -4.30
N ARG A 202 -15.35 -21.28 -5.37
CA ARG A 202 -16.81 -21.19 -5.41
C ARG A 202 -17.33 -22.61 -5.24
N GLY A 203 -18.04 -22.82 -4.13
CA GLY A 203 -18.55 -24.11 -3.72
C GLY A 203 -19.27 -24.79 -4.85
N THR A 204 -18.98 -26.09 -4.99
CA THR A 204 -19.92 -27.08 -5.49
C THR A 204 -21.33 -26.72 -5.05
N HIS A 205 -22.15 -26.19 -5.95
CA HIS A 205 -23.58 -26.30 -5.78
C HIS A 205 -23.86 -27.80 -5.69
N PRO A 206 -24.46 -28.32 -4.58
CA PRO A 206 -24.97 -29.67 -4.62
C PRO A 206 -26.00 -29.68 -5.73
N VAL A 207 -25.71 -30.44 -6.80
CA VAL A 207 -26.71 -30.78 -7.81
C VAL A 207 -27.81 -31.49 -7.03
N ARG A 208 -28.91 -30.77 -6.76
CA ARG A 208 -30.10 -31.34 -6.17
C ARG A 208 -30.64 -32.30 -7.23
N VAL A 209 -30.25 -33.58 -7.14
CA VAL A 209 -30.80 -34.65 -7.95
C VAL A 209 -32.26 -34.79 -7.53
N SER A 210 -33.15 -34.12 -8.25
CA SER A 210 -34.58 -34.39 -8.18
C SER A 210 -34.79 -35.83 -8.66
N ARG A 211 -34.99 -36.75 -7.71
CA ARG A 211 -35.47 -38.11 -8.00
C ARG A 211 -36.82 -37.98 -8.71
N PRO A 212 -37.03 -38.63 -9.86
CA PRO A 212 -38.37 -38.77 -10.41
C PRO A 212 -39.19 -39.65 -9.46
N ALA A 213 -40.45 -39.24 -9.26
CA ALA A 213 -41.48 -40.01 -8.56
C ALA A 213 -41.94 -41.20 -9.43
#